data_AF-A0A1E1VEG4-F1
#
_entry.id   AF-A0A1E1VEG4-F1
#
_cell.length_a   1.000
_cell.length_b   1.000
_cell.length_c   1.000
_cell.angle_alpha   90.00
_cell.angle_beta   90.00
_cell.angle_gamma   90.00
#
_symmetry.space_group_name_H-M   'P 1'
#
loop_
_entity.id
_entity.type
_entity.pdbx_description
1 polymer ?
#
loop_
_entity_poly.entity_id
_entity_poly.type
_entity_poly.pdbx_seq_one_letter_code
_entity_poly.pdbx_strand_id
1 'polypeptide(L)'
;MMMEEWEGRVEAERLALSAPEVVYDFLAKLGPPELKWFPRVPDFLVERLIARNEPLIDLGLARFTTNDRVLGPLWERGDVVRLALVANRSMIYIPPSVDLKPLLEGASRDFIHAMMTNPTIEPELLAGLLANTVNLEPEAWWNVCASGIMNPRLKHTIKADTFDEQVQAWDHEKPIGAVWDLFLTAPATPKWASALSNVGSIPFLLVLPDRFYPDMKTEEGREDWGQTHGRRNAAYRELFMKAVQEKWVGPEGVGNEGRLGNFVWVRRGFAEAYVRSIFGHDERIKFATHADPAFRIGYYLAADVRPEWPIEDYIERDGMEFVEAVAMNDSLYLRMNCDIQRRLKAVVREQTKNFDHVITSMKRWRERMVAKDPELYGDTPTEEMLEHCRRADELAARRERMAAPMEAAKPVKKGWFR
;
A
#
# COMPACT_ATOMS: atom_id res chain seq x y z
N MET A 1 -37.48 12.87 -14.79
CA MET A 1 -37.09 12.55 -16.18
C MET A 1 -37.33 13.71 -17.17
N MET A 2 -38.55 14.09 -17.58
CA MET A 2 -38.70 15.22 -18.55
C MET A 2 -38.25 16.60 -18.03
N MET A 3 -38.45 16.90 -16.74
CA MET A 3 -37.97 18.18 -16.17
C MET A 3 -36.44 18.25 -16.05
N GLU A 4 -35.77 17.14 -15.72
CA GLU A 4 -34.31 17.07 -15.66
C GLU A 4 -33.67 17.28 -17.05
N GLU A 5 -34.33 16.80 -18.11
CA GLU A 5 -33.86 17.03 -19.49
C GLU A 5 -34.02 18.50 -19.93
N TRP A 6 -35.10 19.17 -19.51
CA TRP A 6 -35.30 20.60 -19.79
C TRP A 6 -34.33 21.49 -19.01
N GLU A 7 -34.17 21.26 -17.71
CA GLU A 7 -33.22 21.99 -16.86
C GLU A 7 -31.78 21.81 -17.38
N GLY A 8 -31.40 20.59 -17.77
CA GLY A 8 -30.11 20.32 -18.40
C GLY A 8 -29.90 21.07 -19.71
N ARG A 9 -30.95 21.22 -20.54
CA ARG A 9 -30.89 21.99 -21.79
C ARG A 9 -30.75 23.49 -21.52
N VAL A 10 -31.50 24.04 -20.56
CA VAL A 10 -31.38 25.45 -20.16
C VAL A 10 -29.98 25.74 -19.63
N GLU A 11 -29.46 24.87 -18.76
CA GLU A 11 -28.10 24.99 -18.24
C GLU A 11 -27.06 24.88 -19.36
N ALA A 12 -27.30 24.03 -20.36
CA ALA A 12 -26.42 23.93 -21.51
C ALA A 12 -26.40 25.18 -22.39
N GLU A 13 -27.55 25.82 -22.62
CA GLU A 13 -27.60 27.12 -23.30
C GLU A 13 -26.87 28.20 -22.49
N ARG A 14 -27.10 28.23 -21.17
CA ARG A 14 -26.44 29.17 -20.26
C ARG A 14 -24.92 29.02 -20.33
N LEU A 15 -24.42 27.79 -20.22
CA LEU A 15 -23.00 27.49 -20.25
C LEU A 15 -22.40 27.72 -21.63
N ALA A 16 -23.13 27.48 -22.72
CA ALA A 16 -22.67 27.77 -24.08
C ALA A 16 -22.36 29.27 -24.29
N LEU A 17 -23.08 30.16 -23.61
CA LEU A 17 -22.91 31.62 -23.68
C LEU A 17 -22.04 32.19 -22.55
N SER A 18 -21.67 31.39 -21.55
CA SER A 18 -20.89 31.84 -20.40
C SER A 18 -19.39 31.97 -20.71
N ALA A 19 -18.69 32.81 -19.95
CA ALA A 19 -17.23 32.92 -20.03
C ALA A 19 -16.53 31.57 -19.74
N PRO A 20 -15.36 31.28 -20.34
CA PRO A 20 -14.66 30.00 -20.19
C PRO A 20 -14.39 29.63 -18.71
N GLU A 21 -14.09 30.62 -17.86
CA GLU A 21 -13.84 30.45 -16.43
C GLU A 21 -15.08 29.93 -15.69
N VAL A 22 -16.25 30.47 -16.04
CA VAL A 22 -17.54 30.04 -15.46
C VAL A 22 -17.86 28.61 -15.86
N VAL A 23 -17.53 28.21 -17.09
CA VAL A 23 -17.70 26.83 -17.57
C VAL A 23 -16.74 25.90 -16.85
N TYR A 24 -15.47 26.28 -16.71
CA TYR A 24 -14.48 25.47 -16.00
C TYR A 24 -14.86 25.27 -14.52
N ASP A 25 -15.26 26.34 -13.83
CA ASP A 25 -15.72 26.28 -12.44
C ASP A 25 -16.97 25.41 -12.29
N PHE A 26 -17.88 25.45 -13.26
CA PHE A 26 -19.02 24.55 -13.31
C PHE A 26 -18.56 23.09 -13.42
N LEU A 27 -17.70 22.76 -14.38
CA LEU A 27 -17.19 21.40 -14.59
C LEU A 27 -16.41 20.90 -13.37
N ALA A 28 -15.62 21.76 -12.72
CA ALA A 28 -14.84 21.42 -11.53
C ALA A 28 -15.72 21.09 -10.32
N LYS A 29 -16.87 21.76 -10.17
CA LYS A 29 -17.86 21.48 -9.12
C LYS A 29 -18.52 20.12 -9.28
N LEU A 30 -18.49 19.54 -10.48
CA LEU A 30 -19.01 18.21 -10.69
C LEU A 30 -18.17 17.18 -9.94
N GLY A 31 -16.88 17.38 -9.69
CA GLY A 31 -16.07 16.45 -8.88
C GLY A 31 -15.93 15.02 -9.44
N PRO A 32 -15.04 14.17 -8.89
CA PRO A 32 -14.94 12.77 -9.30
C PRO A 32 -16.20 12.00 -8.88
N PRO A 33 -16.73 11.07 -9.69
CA PRO A 33 -17.82 10.20 -9.27
C PRO A 33 -17.38 9.36 -8.06
N GLU A 34 -18.21 9.32 -7.02
CA GLU A 34 -18.10 8.25 -6.02
C GLU A 34 -18.54 6.90 -6.63
N LEU A 35 -19.31 6.92 -7.72
CA LEU A 35 -19.85 5.76 -8.44
C LEU A 35 -19.70 5.94 -9.96
N LYS A 36 -18.97 5.03 -10.62
CA LYS A 36 -18.59 5.07 -12.05
C LYS A 36 -19.75 5.14 -13.07
N TRP A 37 -21.00 4.97 -12.66
CA TRP A 37 -22.10 4.59 -13.55
C TRP A 37 -23.03 5.73 -14.01
N PHE A 38 -22.84 6.96 -13.53
CA PHE A 38 -23.68 8.10 -13.94
C PHE A 38 -22.86 9.19 -14.62
N PRO A 39 -23.09 9.48 -15.92
CA PRO A 39 -22.51 10.65 -16.56
C PRO A 39 -23.01 11.92 -15.84
N ARG A 40 -22.09 12.69 -15.22
CA ARG A 40 -22.46 13.95 -14.54
C ARG A 40 -22.84 15.06 -15.53
N VAL A 41 -22.34 14.98 -16.76
CA VAL A 41 -22.59 15.95 -17.82
C VAL A 41 -23.38 15.25 -18.92
N PRO A 42 -24.60 15.71 -19.25
CA PRO A 42 -25.34 15.17 -20.38
C PRO A 42 -24.52 15.29 -21.67
N ASP A 43 -24.55 14.26 -22.52
CA ASP A 43 -23.75 14.21 -23.75
C ASP A 43 -23.95 15.45 -24.63
N PHE A 44 -25.19 15.93 -24.76
CA PHE A 44 -25.50 17.12 -25.55
C PHE A 44 -24.82 18.40 -25.01
N LEU A 45 -24.57 18.49 -23.70
CA LEU A 45 -23.84 19.61 -23.10
C LEU A 45 -22.36 19.49 -23.44
N VAL A 46 -21.78 18.29 -23.29
CA VAL A 46 -20.37 18.04 -23.64
C VAL A 46 -20.10 18.37 -25.11
N GLU A 47 -20.97 17.90 -26.02
CA GLU A 47 -20.87 18.13 -27.48
C GLU A 47 -20.91 19.63 -27.81
N ARG A 48 -21.72 20.42 -27.11
CA ARG A 48 -21.78 21.87 -27.29
C ARG A 48 -20.56 22.60 -26.74
N LEU A 49 -20.06 22.19 -25.57
CA LEU A 49 -18.90 22.83 -24.96
C LEU A 49 -17.63 22.58 -25.75
N ILE A 50 -17.40 21.35 -26.25
CA ILE A 50 -16.22 21.07 -27.08
C ILE A 50 -16.24 21.84 -28.40
N ALA A 51 -17.43 22.08 -28.97
CA ALA A 51 -17.58 22.85 -30.20
C ALA A 51 -17.12 24.31 -30.06
N ARG A 52 -17.05 24.85 -28.83
CA ARG A 52 -16.51 26.19 -28.58
C ARG A 52 -15.02 26.32 -28.87
N ASN A 53 -14.27 25.21 -28.84
CA ASN A 53 -12.84 25.18 -29.17
C ASN A 53 -12.01 26.19 -28.33
N GLU A 54 -12.33 26.30 -27.05
CA GLU A 54 -11.67 27.22 -26.11
C GLU A 54 -10.73 26.44 -25.18
N PRO A 55 -9.45 26.81 -25.04
CA PRO A 55 -8.46 26.02 -24.30
C PRO A 55 -8.84 25.70 -22.85
N LEU A 56 -9.45 26.65 -22.14
CA LEU A 56 -9.85 26.44 -20.74
C LEU A 56 -11.05 25.49 -20.62
N ILE A 57 -11.96 25.51 -21.60
CA ILE A 57 -13.08 24.56 -21.66
C ILE A 57 -12.56 23.17 -22.00
N ASP A 58 -11.67 23.04 -23.00
CA ASP A 58 -11.05 21.77 -23.36
C ASP A 58 -10.31 21.14 -22.17
N LEU A 59 -9.60 21.96 -21.39
CA LEU A 59 -8.94 21.54 -20.15
C LEU A 59 -9.95 21.05 -19.10
N GLY A 60 -11.05 21.78 -18.91
CA GLY A 60 -12.12 21.39 -17.98
C GLY A 60 -12.79 20.08 -18.40
N LEU A 61 -13.13 19.95 -19.69
CA LEU A 61 -13.72 18.73 -20.24
C LEU A 61 -12.77 17.56 -20.06
N ALA A 62 -11.49 17.70 -20.46
CA ALA A 62 -10.49 16.64 -20.30
C ALA A 62 -10.36 16.14 -18.86
N ARG A 63 -10.43 17.05 -17.87
CA ARG A 63 -10.23 16.73 -16.46
C ARG A 63 -11.44 16.11 -15.76
N PHE A 64 -12.66 16.41 -16.23
CA PHE A 64 -13.88 16.12 -15.49
C PHE A 64 -14.94 15.31 -16.27
N THR A 65 -14.86 15.23 -17.60
CA THR A 65 -15.82 14.47 -18.41
C THR A 65 -15.53 12.98 -18.40
N THR A 66 -16.55 12.18 -18.68
CA THR A 66 -16.44 10.73 -18.95
C THR A 66 -17.04 10.36 -20.31
N ASN A 67 -17.31 11.35 -21.17
CA ASN A 67 -17.90 11.10 -22.47
C ASN A 67 -16.83 10.72 -23.50
N ASP A 68 -16.78 9.43 -23.86
CA ASP A 68 -15.78 8.85 -24.76
C ASP A 68 -15.72 9.50 -26.16
N ARG A 69 -16.83 10.09 -26.62
CA ARG A 69 -16.90 10.71 -27.96
C ARG A 69 -16.00 11.94 -28.07
N VAL A 70 -15.74 12.61 -26.96
CA VAL A 70 -14.94 13.85 -26.95
C VAL A 70 -13.50 13.64 -26.53
N LEU A 71 -13.15 12.51 -25.90
CA LEU A 71 -11.80 12.29 -25.38
C LEU A 71 -10.76 12.16 -26.48
N GLY A 72 -11.08 11.47 -27.58
CA GLY A 72 -10.22 11.39 -28.76
C GLY A 72 -9.93 12.77 -29.37
N PRO A 73 -10.96 13.57 -29.71
CA PRO A 73 -10.77 14.95 -30.14
C PRO A 73 -9.97 15.81 -29.16
N LEU A 74 -10.18 15.65 -27.84
CA LEU A 74 -9.42 16.38 -26.82
C LEU A 74 -7.95 15.94 -26.77
N TRP A 75 -7.65 14.67 -26.99
CA TRP A 75 -6.28 14.15 -27.03
C TRP A 75 -5.42 14.82 -28.10
N GLU A 76 -6.03 15.19 -29.23
CA GLU A 76 -5.35 15.88 -30.33
C GLU A 76 -5.09 17.37 -30.07
N ARG A 77 -5.58 17.93 -28.95
CA ARG A 77 -5.38 19.35 -28.60
C ARG A 77 -3.98 19.68 -28.05
N GLY A 78 -3.16 18.66 -27.78
CA GLY A 78 -1.78 18.81 -27.34
C GLY A 78 -1.54 18.48 -25.86
N ASP A 79 -0.31 18.65 -25.41
CA ASP A 79 0.21 17.98 -24.21
C ASP A 79 -0.46 18.40 -22.89
N VAL A 80 -0.87 19.66 -22.77
CA VAL A 80 -1.58 20.14 -21.57
C VAL A 80 -2.93 19.45 -21.42
N VAL A 81 -3.65 19.27 -22.52
CA VAL A 81 -4.96 18.58 -22.52
C VAL A 81 -4.77 17.08 -22.33
N ARG A 82 -3.75 16.47 -22.94
CA ARG A 82 -3.37 15.06 -22.70
C ARG A 82 -3.04 14.80 -21.23
N LEU A 83 -2.26 15.67 -20.60
CA LEU A 83 -1.97 15.61 -19.16
C LEU A 83 -3.27 15.63 -18.33
N ALA A 84 -4.22 16.49 -18.69
CA ALA A 84 -5.50 16.58 -18.01
C ALA A 84 -6.35 15.32 -18.18
N LEU A 85 -6.35 14.72 -19.38
CA LEU A 85 -7.02 13.44 -19.67
C LEU A 85 -6.45 12.31 -18.82
N VAL A 86 -5.12 12.20 -18.69
CA VAL A 86 -4.53 11.15 -17.85
C VAL A 86 -4.64 11.44 -16.35
N ALA A 87 -4.83 12.71 -15.96
CA ALA A 87 -5.06 13.12 -14.58
C ALA A 87 -6.54 13.04 -14.15
N ASN A 88 -7.47 12.75 -15.08
CA ASN A 88 -8.89 12.68 -14.81
C ASN A 88 -9.21 11.50 -13.88
N ARG A 89 -9.66 11.81 -12.66
CA ARG A 89 -9.91 10.81 -11.61
C ARG A 89 -11.18 9.99 -11.83
N SER A 90 -12.04 10.40 -12.74
CA SER A 90 -13.25 9.68 -13.12
C SER A 90 -12.92 8.56 -14.10
N MET A 91 -12.00 8.83 -15.01
CA MET A 91 -11.53 7.90 -16.03
C MET A 91 -10.22 8.38 -16.63
N ILE A 92 -9.23 7.50 -16.72
CA ILE A 92 -8.04 7.72 -17.51
C ILE A 92 -8.36 7.52 -19.00
N TYR A 93 -7.81 8.36 -19.88
CA TYR A 93 -7.94 8.16 -21.32
C TYR A 93 -6.58 8.20 -22.00
N ILE A 94 -6.27 7.12 -22.72
CA ILE A 94 -5.18 7.00 -23.68
C ILE A 94 -5.80 6.31 -24.90
N PRO A 95 -5.77 6.89 -26.11
CA PRO A 95 -6.36 6.25 -27.27
C PRO A 95 -5.71 4.87 -27.52
N PRO A 96 -6.49 3.82 -27.81
CA PRO A 96 -5.94 2.47 -28.05
C PRO A 96 -4.93 2.39 -29.21
N SER A 97 -4.95 3.36 -30.12
CA SER A 97 -4.02 3.46 -31.25
C SER A 97 -2.66 4.06 -30.89
N VAL A 98 -2.48 4.59 -29.68
CA VAL A 98 -1.23 5.23 -29.27
C VAL A 98 -0.21 4.16 -28.87
N ASP A 99 0.95 4.21 -29.50
CA ASP A 99 2.11 3.44 -29.06
C ASP A 99 2.64 4.03 -27.73
N LEU A 100 2.57 3.22 -26.68
CA LEU A 100 2.97 3.61 -25.33
C LEU A 100 4.46 3.86 -25.21
N LYS A 101 5.32 3.19 -25.99
CA LYS A 101 6.78 3.35 -25.87
C LYS A 101 7.22 4.79 -26.18
N PRO A 102 7.01 5.32 -27.39
CA PRO A 102 7.42 6.68 -27.72
C PRO A 102 6.65 7.72 -26.90
N LEU A 103 5.39 7.44 -26.52
CA LEU A 103 4.63 8.32 -25.62
C LEU A 103 5.36 8.48 -24.29
N LEU A 104 5.71 7.37 -23.61
CA LEU A 104 6.27 7.40 -22.27
C LEU A 104 7.74 7.84 -22.24
N GLU A 105 8.51 7.54 -23.29
CA GLU A 105 9.91 8.00 -23.41
C GLU A 105 10.01 9.50 -23.73
N GLY A 106 9.02 10.05 -24.45
CA GLY A 106 8.93 11.49 -24.73
C GLY A 106 8.12 12.30 -23.71
N ALA A 107 7.40 11.64 -22.80
CA ALA A 107 6.50 12.29 -21.86
C ALA A 107 7.25 13.05 -20.77
N SER A 108 6.61 14.13 -20.28
CA SER A 108 7.07 14.82 -19.08
C SER A 108 6.89 13.95 -17.83
N ARG A 109 7.67 14.24 -16.79
CA ARG A 109 7.52 13.57 -15.49
C ARG A 109 6.11 13.76 -14.90
N ASP A 110 5.50 14.93 -15.11
CA ASP A 110 4.14 15.21 -14.62
C ASP A 110 3.09 14.36 -15.34
N PHE A 111 3.26 14.11 -16.64
CA PHE A 111 2.41 13.21 -17.41
C PHE A 111 2.50 11.78 -16.88
N ILE A 112 3.72 11.25 -16.74
CA ILE A 112 3.95 9.90 -16.21
C ILE A 112 3.38 9.81 -14.78
N HIS A 113 3.64 10.81 -13.95
CA HIS A 113 3.14 10.83 -12.58
C HIS A 113 1.61 10.84 -12.52
N ALA A 114 0.95 11.70 -13.29
CA ALA A 114 -0.50 11.78 -13.37
C ALA A 114 -1.12 10.46 -13.84
N MET A 115 -0.59 9.89 -14.92
CA MET A 115 -1.05 8.60 -15.48
C MET A 115 -0.88 7.47 -14.47
N MET A 116 0.31 7.32 -13.91
CA MET A 116 0.67 6.19 -13.04
C MET A 116 0.08 6.29 -11.64
N THR A 117 -0.32 7.47 -11.18
CA THR A 117 -1.01 7.65 -9.89
C THR A 117 -2.52 7.78 -10.02
N ASN A 118 -3.06 7.72 -11.24
CA ASN A 118 -4.50 7.72 -11.46
C ASN A 118 -5.12 6.41 -10.91
N PRO A 119 -6.09 6.47 -9.98
CA PRO A 119 -6.73 5.28 -9.42
C PRO A 119 -7.57 4.49 -10.43
N THR A 120 -7.85 5.05 -11.61
CA THR A 120 -8.68 4.43 -12.67
C THR A 120 -7.88 3.77 -13.77
N ILE A 121 -6.53 3.84 -13.75
CA ILE A 121 -5.67 3.11 -14.69
C ILE A 121 -6.05 1.63 -14.75
N GLU A 122 -6.09 1.02 -15.92
CA GLU A 122 -6.40 -0.41 -16.02
C GLU A 122 -5.36 -1.24 -15.21
N PRO A 123 -5.77 -2.24 -14.41
CA PRO A 123 -4.83 -3.04 -13.64
C PRO A 123 -3.78 -3.72 -14.52
N GLU A 124 -4.17 -4.25 -15.66
CA GLU A 124 -3.32 -4.92 -16.64
C GLU A 124 -2.26 -3.97 -17.20
N LEU A 125 -2.68 -2.77 -17.60
CA LEU A 125 -1.77 -1.74 -18.07
C LEU A 125 -0.77 -1.34 -16.99
N LEU A 126 -1.22 -1.09 -15.76
CA LEU A 126 -0.34 -0.73 -14.64
C LEU A 126 0.68 -1.85 -14.34
N ALA A 127 0.22 -3.09 -14.25
CA ALA A 127 1.09 -4.24 -14.01
C ALA A 127 2.10 -4.44 -15.16
N GLY A 128 1.64 -4.33 -16.41
CA GLY A 128 2.47 -4.46 -17.60
C GLY A 128 3.55 -3.37 -17.69
N LEU A 129 3.23 -2.13 -17.31
CA LEU A 129 4.19 -1.03 -17.26
C LEU A 129 5.24 -1.22 -16.16
N LEU A 130 4.83 -1.68 -14.97
CA LEU A 130 5.76 -2.03 -13.88
C LEU A 130 6.71 -3.15 -14.29
N ALA A 131 6.21 -4.16 -15.02
CA ALA A 131 6.98 -5.29 -15.54
C ALA A 131 7.78 -4.96 -16.83
N ASN A 132 7.76 -3.71 -17.31
CA ASN A 132 8.38 -3.25 -18.55
C ASN A 132 7.98 -4.02 -19.83
N THR A 133 6.73 -4.47 -19.94
CA THR A 133 6.24 -5.19 -21.12
C THR A 133 6.32 -4.38 -22.42
N VAL A 134 6.37 -3.06 -22.32
CA VAL A 134 6.52 -2.10 -23.42
C VAL A 134 8.01 -1.89 -23.83
N ASN A 135 8.96 -2.48 -23.08
CA ASN A 135 10.40 -2.40 -23.33
C ASN A 135 10.91 -0.94 -23.41
N LEU A 136 10.57 -0.15 -22.39
CA LEU A 136 11.04 1.21 -22.19
C LEU A 136 12.54 1.23 -21.87
N GLU A 137 13.21 2.30 -22.29
CA GLU A 137 14.58 2.58 -21.86
C GLU A 137 14.69 2.66 -20.33
N PRO A 138 15.83 2.27 -19.72
CA PRO A 138 15.96 2.12 -18.27
C PRO A 138 15.55 3.36 -17.45
N GLU A 139 15.81 4.56 -17.96
CA GLU A 139 15.47 5.82 -17.29
C GLU A 139 13.95 6.11 -17.34
N ALA A 140 13.33 5.90 -18.49
CA ALA A 140 11.89 6.04 -18.66
C ALA A 140 11.14 5.00 -17.82
N TRP A 141 11.61 3.74 -17.83
CA TRP A 141 11.06 2.68 -16.99
C TRP A 141 11.16 3.01 -15.51
N TRP A 142 12.31 3.53 -15.05
CA TRP A 142 12.44 3.97 -13.66
C TRP A 142 11.42 5.06 -13.29
N ASN A 143 11.20 6.06 -14.15
CA ASN A 143 10.21 7.13 -13.92
C ASN A 143 8.78 6.58 -13.80
N VAL A 144 8.43 5.62 -14.67
CA VAL A 144 7.16 4.89 -14.65
C VAL A 144 7.01 4.15 -13.32
N CYS A 145 8.01 3.36 -12.92
CA CYS A 145 7.98 2.59 -11.68
C CYS A 145 7.92 3.46 -10.43
N ALA A 146 8.76 4.49 -10.34
CA ALA A 146 8.78 5.40 -9.20
C ALA A 146 7.43 6.10 -8.99
N SER A 147 6.73 6.41 -10.09
CA SER A 147 5.37 6.96 -10.02
C SER A 147 4.32 5.89 -9.73
N GLY A 148 4.42 4.71 -10.36
CA GLY A 148 3.48 3.60 -10.25
C GLY A 148 3.36 3.03 -8.84
N ILE A 149 4.47 2.94 -8.09
CA ILE A 149 4.49 2.47 -6.69
C ILE A 149 3.66 3.38 -5.76
N MET A 150 3.43 4.62 -6.17
CA MET A 150 2.57 5.57 -5.44
C MET A 150 1.09 5.45 -5.80
N ASN A 151 0.70 4.57 -6.73
CA ASN A 151 -0.69 4.44 -7.14
C ASN A 151 -1.58 4.07 -5.93
N PRO A 152 -2.69 4.80 -5.69
CA PRO A 152 -3.60 4.54 -4.57
C PRO A 152 -4.17 3.12 -4.55
N ARG A 153 -4.30 2.47 -5.72
CA ARG A 153 -4.78 1.09 -5.83
C ARG A 153 -3.89 0.10 -5.07
N LEU A 154 -2.58 0.37 -5.03
CA LEU A 154 -1.61 -0.51 -4.39
C LEU A 154 -1.68 -0.47 -2.85
N LYS A 155 -2.56 0.33 -2.25
CA LYS A 155 -2.60 0.53 -0.79
C LYS A 155 -3.56 -0.41 -0.06
N HIS A 156 -4.35 -1.18 -0.78
CA HIS A 156 -5.36 -2.07 -0.22
C HIS A 156 -5.57 -3.29 -1.11
N THR A 157 -6.18 -4.33 -0.55
CA THR A 157 -6.73 -5.46 -1.30
C THR A 157 -8.24 -5.33 -1.35
N ILE A 158 -8.87 -5.98 -2.33
CA ILE A 158 -10.33 -6.10 -2.39
C ILE A 158 -10.71 -7.37 -1.64
N LYS A 159 -11.64 -7.25 -0.69
CA LYS A 159 -12.30 -8.41 -0.10
C LYS A 159 -13.38 -8.88 -1.07
N ALA A 160 -13.37 -10.16 -1.39
CA ALA A 160 -14.36 -10.76 -2.26
C ALA A 160 -15.20 -11.76 -1.47
N ASP A 161 -16.51 -11.53 -1.44
CA ASP A 161 -17.48 -12.46 -0.85
C ASP A 161 -18.22 -13.25 -1.93
N THR A 162 -18.18 -12.77 -3.17
CA THR A 162 -18.78 -13.41 -4.35
C THR A 162 -17.73 -13.78 -5.40
N PHE A 163 -18.12 -14.63 -6.37
CA PHE A 163 -17.22 -15.01 -7.47
C PHE A 163 -16.87 -13.83 -8.38
N ASP A 164 -17.82 -12.96 -8.71
CA ASP A 164 -17.56 -11.80 -9.56
C ASP A 164 -16.60 -10.81 -8.87
N GLU A 165 -16.76 -10.60 -7.56
CA GLU A 165 -15.81 -9.83 -6.75
C GLU A 165 -14.44 -10.53 -6.69
N GLN A 166 -14.39 -11.87 -6.70
CA GLN A 166 -13.14 -12.62 -6.69
C GLN A 166 -12.34 -12.40 -7.98
N VAL A 167 -13.01 -12.37 -9.13
CA VAL A 167 -12.38 -12.03 -10.42
C VAL A 167 -11.83 -10.60 -10.37
N GLN A 168 -12.63 -9.64 -9.86
CA GLN A 168 -12.17 -8.26 -9.68
C GLN A 168 -10.99 -8.14 -8.72
N ALA A 169 -11.00 -8.92 -7.63
CA ALA A 169 -9.90 -8.97 -6.68
C ALA A 169 -8.62 -9.49 -7.33
N TRP A 170 -8.70 -10.55 -8.14
CA TRP A 170 -7.54 -11.06 -8.90
C TRP A 170 -6.97 -10.01 -9.85
N ASP A 171 -7.81 -9.30 -10.60
CA ASP A 171 -7.36 -8.24 -11.49
C ASP A 171 -6.70 -7.08 -10.70
N HIS A 172 -7.31 -6.69 -9.57
CA HIS A 172 -6.77 -5.67 -8.67
C HIS A 172 -5.41 -6.06 -8.06
N GLU A 173 -5.16 -7.35 -7.84
CA GLU A 173 -3.91 -7.86 -7.28
C GLU A 173 -2.75 -7.91 -8.28
N LYS A 174 -2.99 -7.91 -9.60
CA LYS A 174 -1.93 -7.99 -10.62
C LYS A 174 -0.86 -6.89 -10.45
N PRO A 175 -1.22 -5.60 -10.31
CA PRO A 175 -0.23 -4.55 -10.02
C PRO A 175 0.55 -4.75 -8.73
N ILE A 176 -0.08 -5.31 -7.69
CA ILE A 176 0.57 -5.56 -6.39
C ILE A 176 1.66 -6.61 -6.59
N GLY A 177 1.34 -7.73 -7.25
CA GLY A 177 2.31 -8.75 -7.63
C GLY A 177 3.47 -8.19 -8.45
N ALA A 178 3.16 -7.36 -9.45
CA ALA A 178 4.18 -6.73 -10.30
C ALA A 178 5.15 -5.83 -9.53
N VAL A 179 4.73 -5.17 -8.44
CA VAL A 179 5.64 -4.41 -7.56
C VAL A 179 6.62 -5.33 -6.86
N TRP A 180 6.17 -6.50 -6.39
CA TRP A 180 7.05 -7.46 -5.72
C TRP A 180 8.00 -8.15 -6.70
N ASP A 181 7.56 -8.41 -7.94
CA ASP A 181 8.44 -8.86 -9.01
C ASP A 181 9.48 -7.79 -9.39
N LEU A 182 9.06 -6.53 -9.46
CA LEU A 182 9.97 -5.39 -9.66
C LEU A 182 11.03 -5.32 -8.56
N PHE A 183 10.65 -5.63 -7.32
CA PHE A 183 11.59 -5.70 -6.20
C PHE A 183 12.72 -6.72 -6.43
N LEU A 184 12.43 -7.82 -7.14
CA LEU A 184 13.41 -8.86 -7.53
C LEU A 184 14.16 -8.55 -8.83
N THR A 185 13.58 -7.80 -9.76
CA THR A 185 14.20 -7.54 -11.08
C THR A 185 14.89 -6.18 -11.21
N ALA A 186 14.49 -5.18 -10.43
CA ALA A 186 15.06 -3.83 -10.48
C ALA A 186 16.57 -3.82 -10.15
N PRO A 187 17.40 -3.02 -10.81
CA PRO A 187 18.80 -2.86 -10.43
C PRO A 187 18.96 -2.41 -8.96
N ALA A 188 19.88 -3.04 -8.21
CA ALA A 188 20.14 -2.71 -6.80
C ALA A 188 21.00 -1.44 -6.66
N THR A 189 20.50 -0.30 -7.16
CA THR A 189 21.17 1.01 -7.10
C THR A 189 20.51 1.93 -6.08
N PRO A 190 21.20 2.99 -5.58
CA PRO A 190 20.61 3.95 -4.65
C PRO A 190 19.32 4.60 -5.19
N LYS A 191 19.25 4.78 -6.51
CA LYS A 191 18.11 5.39 -7.22
C LYS A 191 16.87 4.49 -7.18
N TRP A 192 17.03 3.20 -7.44
CA TRP A 192 15.94 2.22 -7.32
C TRP A 192 15.55 1.96 -5.87
N ALA A 193 16.52 1.88 -4.96
CA ALA A 193 16.26 1.75 -3.53
C ALA A 193 15.43 2.94 -2.99
N SER A 194 15.70 4.15 -3.48
CA SER A 194 14.90 5.33 -3.15
C SER A 194 13.45 5.21 -3.64
N ALA A 195 13.25 4.81 -4.90
CA ALA A 195 11.92 4.62 -5.48
C ALA A 195 11.10 3.53 -4.75
N LEU A 196 11.76 2.47 -4.30
CA LEU A 196 11.14 1.33 -3.62
C LEU A 196 11.09 1.50 -2.09
N SER A 197 11.53 2.62 -1.53
CA SER A 197 11.60 2.83 -0.07
C SER A 197 10.24 2.78 0.63
N ASN A 198 9.15 3.07 -0.08
CA ASN A 198 7.80 3.18 0.49
C ASN A 198 6.91 1.94 0.26
N VAL A 199 7.50 0.81 -0.15
CA VAL A 199 6.74 -0.43 -0.40
C VAL A 199 6.09 -1.02 0.86
N GLY A 200 6.47 -0.58 2.06
CA GLY A 200 5.85 -1.02 3.33
C GLY A 200 4.35 -0.75 3.44
N SER A 201 3.84 0.19 2.64
CA SER A 201 2.41 0.51 2.53
C SER A 201 1.66 -0.31 1.48
N ILE A 202 2.34 -1.21 0.76
CA ILE A 202 1.75 -2.07 -0.27
C ILE A 202 1.51 -3.45 0.34
N PRO A 203 0.31 -4.05 0.17
CA PRO A 203 0.04 -5.41 0.63
C PRO A 203 1.08 -6.39 0.09
N PHE A 204 1.63 -7.23 0.97
CA PHE A 204 2.59 -8.26 0.56
C PHE A 204 1.85 -9.48 -0.02
N LEU A 205 1.72 -9.49 -1.34
CA LEU A 205 1.10 -10.55 -2.12
C LEU A 205 2.07 -11.00 -3.20
N LEU A 206 2.53 -12.24 -3.06
CA LEU A 206 3.43 -12.86 -4.03
C LEU A 206 2.61 -13.70 -5.01
N VAL A 207 2.81 -13.45 -6.31
CA VAL A 207 2.36 -14.35 -7.36
C VAL A 207 3.35 -15.51 -7.43
N LEU A 208 2.86 -16.75 -7.30
CA LEU A 208 3.72 -17.90 -7.51
C LEU A 208 4.24 -17.88 -8.95
N PRO A 209 5.54 -18.13 -9.19
CA PRO A 209 6.02 -18.31 -10.56
C PRO A 209 5.50 -19.61 -11.18
N ASP A 210 5.31 -19.66 -12.50
CA ASP A 210 4.79 -20.82 -13.26
C ASP A 210 5.47 -22.14 -12.90
N ARG A 211 6.78 -22.13 -12.62
CA ARG A 211 7.55 -23.33 -12.20
C ARG A 211 7.07 -23.97 -10.89
N PHE A 212 6.29 -23.24 -10.09
CA PHE A 212 5.67 -23.73 -8.86
C PHE A 212 4.23 -24.21 -9.09
N TYR A 213 3.67 -24.10 -10.29
CA TYR A 213 2.36 -24.67 -10.59
C TYR A 213 2.50 -26.13 -11.03
N PRO A 214 1.68 -27.05 -10.52
CA PRO A 214 1.52 -28.35 -11.12
C PRO A 214 0.81 -28.21 -12.48
N ASP A 215 0.79 -29.28 -13.28
CA ASP A 215 0.04 -29.27 -14.55
C ASP A 215 -1.47 -29.29 -14.29
N MET A 216 -2.07 -28.09 -14.26
CA MET A 216 -3.49 -27.87 -14.00
C MET A 216 -4.43 -28.49 -15.06
N LYS A 217 -3.89 -28.97 -16.19
CA LYS A 217 -4.65 -29.68 -17.21
C LYS A 217 -4.97 -31.12 -16.78
N THR A 218 -4.21 -31.67 -15.84
CA THR A 218 -4.39 -33.03 -15.31
C THR A 218 -5.24 -33.03 -14.04
N GLU A 219 -5.93 -34.14 -13.76
CA GLU A 219 -6.66 -34.32 -12.49
C GLU A 219 -5.68 -34.36 -11.30
N GLU A 220 -4.57 -35.10 -11.45
CA GLU A 220 -3.48 -35.17 -10.47
C GLU A 220 -2.92 -33.79 -10.11
N GLY A 221 -2.70 -32.93 -11.12
CA GLY A 221 -2.20 -31.58 -10.87
C GLY A 221 -3.22 -30.68 -10.17
N ARG A 222 -4.52 -30.84 -10.44
CA ARG A 222 -5.58 -30.11 -9.71
C ARG A 222 -5.70 -30.57 -8.25
N GLU A 223 -5.58 -31.88 -7.99
CA GLU A 223 -5.56 -32.41 -6.63
C GLU A 223 -4.30 -31.97 -5.86
N ASP A 224 -3.13 -32.06 -6.50
CA ASP A 224 -1.86 -31.60 -5.92
C ASP A 224 -1.91 -30.12 -5.57
N TRP A 225 -2.51 -29.28 -6.42
CA TRP A 225 -2.69 -27.86 -6.14
C TRP A 225 -3.47 -27.63 -4.84
N GLY A 226 -4.64 -28.27 -4.70
CA GLY A 226 -5.45 -28.16 -3.49
C GLY A 226 -4.72 -28.59 -2.22
N GLN A 227 -3.85 -29.60 -2.31
CA GLN A 227 -3.11 -30.14 -1.16
C GLN A 227 -1.83 -29.38 -0.83
N THR A 228 -1.15 -28.81 -1.83
CA THR A 228 0.22 -28.27 -1.67
C THR A 228 0.34 -26.77 -1.82
N HIS A 229 -0.69 -26.07 -2.30
CA HIS A 229 -0.66 -24.61 -2.53
C HIS A 229 -0.11 -23.81 -1.34
N GLY A 230 -0.61 -24.07 -0.13
CA GLY A 230 -0.13 -23.39 1.09
C GLY A 230 1.36 -23.62 1.36
N ARG A 231 1.86 -24.84 1.16
CA ARG A 231 3.29 -25.18 1.33
C ARG A 231 4.15 -24.54 0.25
N ARG A 232 3.69 -24.54 -1.01
CA ARG A 232 4.38 -23.89 -2.14
C ARG A 232 4.50 -22.39 -1.93
N ASN A 233 3.43 -21.75 -1.46
CA ASN A 233 3.45 -20.33 -1.07
C ASN A 233 4.43 -20.04 0.06
N ALA A 234 4.44 -20.85 1.12
CA ALA A 234 5.37 -20.69 2.22
C ALA A 234 6.83 -20.83 1.75
N ALA A 235 7.13 -21.86 0.96
CA ALA A 235 8.46 -22.07 0.39
C ALA A 235 8.89 -20.92 -0.53
N TYR A 236 7.99 -20.40 -1.37
CA TYR A 236 8.31 -19.27 -2.23
C TYR A 236 8.54 -17.98 -1.43
N ARG A 237 7.76 -17.74 -0.35
CA ARG A 237 8.01 -16.61 0.57
C ARG A 237 9.39 -16.67 1.18
N GLU A 238 9.85 -17.83 1.63
CA GLU A 238 11.22 -18.00 2.16
C GLU A 238 12.28 -17.71 1.10
N LEU A 239 12.13 -18.23 -0.11
CA LEU A 239 13.03 -17.94 -1.24
C LEU A 239 13.06 -16.45 -1.57
N PHE A 240 11.89 -15.81 -1.59
CA PHE A 240 11.75 -14.37 -1.83
C PHE A 240 12.46 -13.56 -0.75
N MET A 241 12.24 -13.88 0.53
CA MET A 241 12.90 -13.22 1.67
C MET A 241 14.42 -13.28 1.54
N LYS A 242 14.97 -14.45 1.23
CA LYS A 242 16.40 -14.65 1.04
C LYS A 242 16.94 -13.80 -0.11
N ALA A 243 16.27 -13.83 -1.26
CA ALA A 243 16.66 -13.04 -2.42
C ALA A 243 16.66 -11.53 -2.12
N VAL A 244 15.67 -11.05 -1.37
CA VAL A 244 15.60 -9.64 -0.93
C VAL A 244 16.75 -9.28 -0.01
N GLN A 245 17.03 -10.12 0.99
CA GLN A 245 18.11 -9.91 1.95
C GLN A 245 19.47 -9.81 1.26
N GLU A 246 19.74 -10.67 0.28
CA GLU A 246 20.99 -10.68 -0.48
C GLU A 246 21.10 -9.50 -1.45
N LYS A 247 20.01 -9.17 -2.15
CA LYS A 247 20.02 -8.16 -3.21
C LYS A 247 20.18 -6.74 -2.69
N TRP A 248 19.47 -6.40 -1.62
CA TRP A 248 19.34 -5.01 -1.17
C TRP A 248 20.32 -4.63 -0.07
N VAL A 249 21.38 -5.41 0.19
CA VAL A 249 22.43 -5.09 1.18
C VAL A 249 23.06 -3.71 0.91
N GLY A 250 23.20 -3.35 -0.37
CA GLY A 250 23.91 -2.15 -0.80
C GLY A 250 25.41 -2.44 -1.06
N PRO A 251 26.14 -1.49 -1.64
CA PRO A 251 27.58 -1.65 -1.90
C PRO A 251 28.40 -1.70 -0.60
N GLU A 252 29.50 -2.47 -0.62
CA GLU A 252 30.43 -2.58 0.50
C GLU A 252 30.94 -1.19 0.93
N GLY A 253 31.02 -0.95 2.24
CA GLY A 253 31.47 0.33 2.80
C GLY A 253 30.42 1.44 2.86
N VAL A 254 29.26 1.30 2.19
CA VAL A 254 28.07 2.13 2.46
C VAL A 254 27.27 1.51 3.60
N GLY A 255 27.98 1.07 4.64
CA GLY A 255 27.42 0.40 5.81
C GLY A 255 26.30 1.21 6.44
N ASN A 256 25.54 0.58 7.34
CA ASN A 256 24.43 1.19 8.09
C ASN A 256 24.83 2.40 8.99
N GLU A 257 26.01 2.99 8.78
CA GLU A 257 26.58 4.07 9.55
C GLU A 257 25.97 5.42 9.15
N GLY A 258 25.03 5.91 9.96
CA GLY A 258 24.58 7.31 9.96
C GLY A 258 23.41 7.60 9.01
N ARG A 259 22.20 7.72 9.58
CA ARG A 259 20.92 7.98 8.89
C ARG A 259 20.65 7.01 7.73
N LEU A 260 20.07 5.86 8.08
CA LEU A 260 19.42 4.85 7.22
C LEU A 260 19.43 5.26 5.73
N GLY A 261 20.42 4.81 4.96
CA GLY A 261 20.49 5.10 3.53
C GLY A 261 19.33 4.47 2.75
N ASN A 262 19.18 4.78 1.45
CA ASN A 262 18.08 4.26 0.62
C ASN A 262 17.95 2.72 0.68
N PHE A 263 19.06 1.99 0.78
CA PHE A 263 19.09 0.53 0.94
C PHE A 263 18.48 0.03 2.26
N VAL A 264 18.63 0.80 3.33
CA VAL A 264 18.00 0.47 4.61
C VAL A 264 16.51 0.71 4.53
N TRP A 265 16.08 1.83 3.93
CA TRP A 265 14.65 2.14 3.77
C TRP A 265 13.91 1.12 2.91
N VAL A 266 14.52 0.63 1.83
CA VAL A 266 13.89 -0.40 0.98
C VAL A 266 13.76 -1.74 1.72
N ARG A 267 14.77 -2.17 2.49
CA ARG A 267 14.69 -3.39 3.32
C ARG A 267 13.69 -3.24 4.47
N ARG A 268 13.64 -2.06 5.10
CA ARG A 268 12.62 -1.69 6.10
C ARG A 268 11.23 -1.76 5.51
N GLY A 269 10.99 -1.16 4.34
CA GLY A 269 9.71 -1.18 3.66
C GLY A 269 9.27 -2.60 3.33
N PHE A 270 10.17 -3.45 2.82
CA PHE A 270 9.89 -4.86 2.64
C PHE A 270 9.49 -5.56 3.95
N ALA A 271 10.28 -5.38 5.01
CA ALA A 271 10.01 -6.00 6.30
C ALA A 271 8.68 -5.56 6.90
N GLU A 272 8.33 -4.27 6.76
CA GLU A 272 7.03 -3.73 7.16
C GLU A 272 5.88 -4.45 6.43
N ALA A 273 5.93 -4.51 5.09
CA ALA A 273 4.90 -5.16 4.29
C ALA A 273 4.77 -6.67 4.61
N TYR A 274 5.91 -7.36 4.78
CA TYR A 274 5.94 -8.77 5.15
C TYR A 274 5.25 -9.00 6.49
N VAL A 275 5.62 -8.24 7.53
CA VAL A 275 5.06 -8.36 8.88
C VAL A 275 3.56 -8.07 8.88
N ARG A 276 3.08 -7.07 8.13
CA ARG A 276 1.65 -6.81 7.98
C ARG A 276 0.88 -7.97 7.34
N SER A 277 1.53 -8.81 6.53
CA SER A 277 0.85 -9.94 5.86
C SER A 277 0.71 -11.19 6.72
N ILE A 278 1.51 -11.33 7.78
CA ILE A 278 1.53 -12.50 8.65
C ILE A 278 0.78 -12.21 9.95
N PHE A 279 -0.52 -11.94 9.85
CA PHE A 279 -1.37 -11.73 11.03
C PHE A 279 -1.32 -12.96 11.96
N GLY A 280 -0.94 -12.74 13.23
CA GLY A 280 -1.14 -13.70 14.31
C GLY A 280 -0.22 -14.93 14.37
N HIS A 281 0.73 -15.11 13.45
CA HIS A 281 1.64 -16.27 13.48
C HIS A 281 2.95 -15.99 14.23
N ASP A 282 3.49 -17.03 14.87
CA ASP A 282 4.57 -17.01 15.85
C ASP A 282 5.98 -16.76 15.27
N GLU A 283 6.06 -16.20 14.06
CA GLU A 283 7.33 -15.75 13.45
C GLU A 283 7.77 -14.36 13.94
N ARG A 284 6.95 -13.72 14.79
CA ARG A 284 7.14 -12.38 15.40
C ARG A 284 8.53 -12.18 16.03
N ILE A 285 9.20 -13.25 16.45
CA ILE A 285 10.51 -13.21 17.10
C ILE A 285 11.67 -13.02 16.10
N LYS A 286 11.54 -13.52 14.86
CA LYS A 286 12.66 -13.53 13.90
C LYS A 286 13.08 -12.13 13.47
N PHE A 287 12.13 -11.24 13.21
CA PHE A 287 12.46 -9.87 12.79
C PHE A 287 12.77 -8.95 13.95
N ALA A 288 12.11 -9.11 15.10
CA ALA A 288 12.44 -8.35 16.30
C ALA A 288 13.90 -8.56 16.75
N THR A 289 14.52 -9.69 16.45
CA THR A 289 15.91 -10.01 16.84
C THR A 289 16.86 -10.11 15.65
N HIS A 290 16.42 -9.71 14.45
CA HIS A 290 17.20 -9.83 13.22
C HIS A 290 18.50 -9.02 13.32
N ALA A 291 19.61 -9.50 12.74
CA ALA A 291 20.90 -8.81 12.83
C ALA A 291 20.90 -7.44 12.12
N ASP A 292 20.24 -7.35 10.97
CA ASP A 292 20.09 -6.09 10.22
C ASP A 292 19.00 -5.20 10.83
N PRO A 293 19.33 -3.96 11.27
CA PRO A 293 18.37 -3.02 11.85
C PRO A 293 17.20 -2.67 10.94
N ALA A 294 17.37 -2.74 9.61
CA ALA A 294 16.29 -2.44 8.66
C ALA A 294 15.05 -3.32 8.91
N PHE A 295 15.27 -4.61 9.16
CA PHE A 295 14.21 -5.58 9.41
C PHE A 295 13.57 -5.38 10.78
N ARG A 296 14.37 -5.03 11.80
CA ARG A 296 13.86 -4.68 13.13
C ARG A 296 12.95 -3.45 13.06
N ILE A 297 13.40 -2.39 12.38
CA ILE A 297 12.62 -1.16 12.18
C ILE A 297 11.32 -1.45 11.43
N GLY A 298 11.38 -2.21 10.32
CA GLY A 298 10.18 -2.63 9.59
C GLY A 298 9.19 -3.41 10.47
N TYR A 299 9.69 -4.28 11.35
CA TYR A 299 8.88 -4.97 12.35
C TYR A 299 8.21 -3.99 13.32
N TYR A 300 8.95 -3.03 13.88
CA TYR A 300 8.41 -2.05 14.83
C TYR A 300 7.27 -1.19 14.26
N LEU A 301 7.23 -0.97 12.94
CA LEU A 301 6.18 -0.21 12.24
C LEU A 301 4.89 -0.98 11.99
N ALA A 302 5.01 -2.30 11.87
CA ALA A 302 3.95 -3.16 11.36
C ALA A 302 3.38 -4.10 12.42
N ALA A 303 4.20 -4.56 13.36
CA ALA A 303 3.78 -5.55 14.34
C ALA A 303 2.76 -4.96 15.33
N ASP A 304 1.84 -5.80 15.80
CA ASP A 304 0.92 -5.42 16.87
C ASP A 304 1.70 -5.10 18.14
N VAL A 305 1.73 -3.83 18.52
CA VAL A 305 2.25 -3.35 19.81
C VAL A 305 1.38 -3.92 20.91
N ARG A 306 2.03 -4.52 21.92
CA ARG A 306 1.36 -5.11 23.09
C ARG A 306 2.01 -4.67 24.37
N PRO A 307 1.28 -4.60 25.50
CA PRO A 307 1.80 -4.20 26.81
C PRO A 307 3.08 -4.94 27.23
N GLU A 308 3.24 -6.20 26.80
CA GLU A 308 4.35 -7.08 27.17
C GLU A 308 5.61 -6.88 26.32
N TRP A 309 5.60 -5.96 25.34
CA TRP A 309 6.80 -5.67 24.54
C TRP A 309 7.96 -5.22 25.46
N PRO A 310 9.17 -5.75 25.27
CA PRO A 310 10.36 -5.32 26.01
C PRO A 310 10.87 -4.00 25.43
N ILE A 311 10.10 -2.91 25.64
CA ILE A 311 10.33 -1.60 25.06
C ILE A 311 11.72 -1.06 25.43
N GLU A 312 12.18 -1.24 26.67
CA GLU A 312 13.50 -0.80 27.11
C GLU A 312 14.62 -1.53 26.36
N ASP A 313 14.53 -2.86 26.18
CA ASP A 313 15.52 -3.63 25.42
C ASP A 313 15.56 -3.17 23.95
N TYR A 314 14.40 -2.85 23.38
CA TYR A 314 14.32 -2.33 22.00
C TYR A 314 14.91 -0.92 21.89
N ILE A 315 14.72 -0.05 22.89
CA ILE A 315 15.35 1.28 22.94
C ILE A 315 16.86 1.16 23.13
N GLU A 316 17.32 0.30 24.03
CA GLU A 316 18.76 0.09 24.26
C GLU A 316 19.45 -0.39 22.98
N ARG A 317 18.81 -1.29 22.24
CA ARG A 317 19.36 -1.86 21.02
C ARG A 317 19.29 -0.94 19.81
N ASP A 318 18.15 -0.29 19.59
CA ASP A 318 17.82 0.40 18.34
C ASP A 318 17.57 1.90 18.51
N GLY A 319 17.75 2.43 19.73
CA GLY A 319 17.75 3.86 20.01
C GLY A 319 16.50 4.58 19.52
N MET A 320 16.71 5.72 18.85
CA MET A 320 15.65 6.57 18.37
C MET A 320 14.96 6.02 17.11
N GLU A 321 15.63 5.18 16.33
CA GLU A 321 15.05 4.51 15.17
C GLU A 321 13.88 3.60 15.59
N PHE A 322 14.00 2.91 16.73
CA PHE A 322 12.88 2.18 17.32
C PHE A 322 11.74 3.14 17.72
N VAL A 323 12.06 4.22 18.42
CA VAL A 323 11.06 5.16 18.94
C VAL A 323 10.27 5.82 17.81
N GLU A 324 10.95 6.27 16.75
CA GLU A 324 10.32 6.86 15.56
C GLU A 324 9.46 5.84 14.81
N ALA A 325 9.94 4.59 14.68
CA ALA A 325 9.20 3.51 14.04
C ALA A 325 7.90 3.17 14.79
N VAL A 326 7.99 2.97 16.10
CA VAL A 326 6.82 2.67 16.94
C VAL A 326 5.86 3.85 17.02
N ALA A 327 6.35 5.09 17.00
CA ALA A 327 5.51 6.29 16.95
C ALA A 327 4.62 6.35 15.69
N MET A 328 5.01 5.71 14.59
CA MET A 328 4.22 5.64 13.36
C MET A 328 3.38 4.35 13.25
N ASN A 329 3.41 3.48 14.27
CA ASN A 329 2.65 2.24 14.29
C ASN A 329 1.24 2.49 14.84
N ASP A 330 0.22 2.21 14.03
CA ASP A 330 -1.19 2.39 14.41
C ASP A 330 -1.59 1.64 15.68
N SER A 331 -1.01 0.45 15.91
CA SER A 331 -1.33 -0.38 17.08
C SER A 331 -0.83 0.23 18.39
N LEU A 332 0.20 1.09 18.38
CA LEU A 332 0.63 1.85 19.55
C LEU A 332 -0.52 2.66 20.16
N TYR A 333 -1.41 3.16 19.32
CA TYR A 333 -2.46 4.11 19.72
C TYR A 333 -3.70 3.43 20.28
N LEU A 334 -3.80 2.11 20.21
CA LEU A 334 -4.88 1.35 20.86
C LEU A 334 -4.94 1.72 22.35
N ARG A 335 -6.15 1.83 22.91
CA ARG A 335 -6.33 2.24 24.31
C ARG A 335 -5.50 1.40 25.29
N MET A 336 -5.42 0.09 25.04
CA MET A 336 -4.63 -0.87 25.84
C MET A 336 -3.13 -0.54 25.92
N ASN A 337 -2.60 0.26 25.00
CA ASN A 337 -1.18 0.59 24.90
C ASN A 337 -0.86 1.99 25.48
N CYS A 338 -1.76 2.59 26.27
CA CYS A 338 -1.56 3.92 26.86
C CYS A 338 -0.29 4.02 27.73
N ASP A 339 0.08 2.95 28.43
CA ASP A 339 1.28 2.91 29.25
C ASP A 339 2.56 2.87 28.42
N ILE A 340 2.55 2.14 27.29
CA ILE A 340 3.66 2.16 26.32
C ILE A 340 3.82 3.57 25.75
N GLN A 341 2.72 4.23 25.37
CA GLN A 341 2.77 5.61 24.91
C GLN A 341 3.38 6.54 25.96
N ARG A 342 3.07 6.35 27.24
CA ARG A 342 3.63 7.14 28.34
C ARG A 342 5.14 6.90 28.49
N ARG A 343 5.57 5.64 28.49
CA ARG A 343 6.99 5.23 28.58
C ARG A 343 7.80 5.78 27.42
N LEU A 344 7.33 5.62 26.18
CA LEU A 344 7.99 6.18 24.99
C LEU A 344 8.13 7.72 25.08
N LYS A 345 7.07 8.43 25.50
CA LYS A 345 7.14 9.89 25.67
C LYS A 345 8.13 10.31 26.75
N ALA A 346 8.28 9.54 27.82
CA ALA A 346 9.27 9.80 28.86
C ALA A 346 10.70 9.68 28.30
N VAL A 347 10.98 8.58 27.60
CA VAL A 347 12.27 8.33 26.94
C VAL A 347 12.63 9.44 25.96
N VAL A 348 11.70 9.85 25.09
CA VAL A 348 11.93 10.95 24.13
C VAL A 348 12.27 12.26 24.84
N ARG A 349 11.62 12.55 25.98
CA ARG A 349 11.90 13.77 26.76
C ARG A 349 13.26 13.71 27.46
N GLU A 350 13.69 12.53 27.90
CA GLU A 350 14.97 12.30 28.55
C GLU A 350 16.15 12.40 27.58
N GLN A 351 15.99 11.95 26.33
CA GLN A 351 17.04 11.95 25.30
C GLN A 351 17.29 13.33 24.62
N THR A 352 16.85 14.44 25.21
CA THR A 352 17.18 15.87 24.91
C THR A 352 16.47 16.60 23.75
N LYS A 353 16.60 17.94 23.75
CA LYS A 353 15.80 19.03 23.13
C LYS A 353 15.42 18.95 21.64
N ASN A 354 15.85 17.95 20.87
CA ASN A 354 15.69 17.93 19.41
C ASN A 354 14.60 16.98 18.89
N PHE A 355 13.92 16.24 19.77
CA PHE A 355 12.93 15.24 19.39
C PHE A 355 11.48 15.65 19.65
N ASP A 356 11.21 16.95 19.83
CA ASP A 356 9.85 17.49 19.93
C ASP A 356 8.98 17.13 18.72
N HIS A 357 9.61 16.92 17.57
CA HIS A 357 8.93 16.49 16.35
C HIS A 357 8.35 15.07 16.47
N VAL A 358 8.95 14.16 17.24
CA VAL A 358 8.42 12.80 17.49
C VAL A 358 7.18 12.90 18.37
N ILE A 359 7.25 13.65 19.48
CA ILE A 359 6.10 13.90 20.36
C ILE A 359 4.94 14.55 19.59
N THR A 360 5.26 15.54 18.75
CA THR A 360 4.29 16.22 17.90
C THR A 360 3.66 15.26 16.89
N SER A 361 4.47 14.40 16.28
CA SER A 361 4.00 13.35 15.36
C SER A 361 3.08 12.36 16.07
N MET A 362 3.46 11.90 17.26
CA MET A 362 2.63 11.00 18.06
C MET A 362 1.27 11.63 18.41
N LYS A 363 1.27 12.91 18.78
CA LYS A 363 0.04 13.65 19.07
C LYS A 363 -0.87 13.71 17.84
N ARG A 364 -0.32 14.11 16.68
CA ARG A 364 -1.07 14.19 15.41
C ARG A 364 -1.54 12.83 14.91
N TRP A 365 -0.77 11.77 15.15
CA TRP A 365 -1.15 10.41 14.78
C TRP A 365 -2.32 9.94 15.64
N ARG A 366 -2.22 10.12 16.97
CA ARG A 366 -3.29 9.84 17.91
C ARG A 366 -4.59 10.54 17.56
N GLU A 367 -4.55 11.85 17.30
CA GLU A 367 -5.73 12.63 16.90
C GLU A 367 -6.39 12.04 15.65
N ARG A 368 -5.60 11.60 14.65
CA ARG A 368 -6.12 10.92 13.47
C ARG A 368 -6.74 9.57 13.78
N MET A 369 -6.12 8.75 14.63
CA MET A 369 -6.65 7.44 14.99
C MET A 369 -7.96 7.55 15.80
N VAL A 370 -8.03 8.48 16.76
CA VAL A 370 -9.27 8.76 17.52
C VAL A 370 -10.38 9.27 16.60
N ALA A 371 -10.07 10.13 15.63
CA ALA A 371 -11.05 10.59 14.65
C ALA A 371 -11.54 9.45 13.74
N LYS A 372 -10.71 8.42 13.50
CA LYS A 372 -11.04 7.25 12.68
C LYS A 372 -11.94 6.27 13.43
N ASP A 373 -11.63 5.97 14.70
CA ASP A 373 -12.40 5.05 15.54
C ASP A 373 -12.26 5.44 17.04
N PRO A 374 -13.18 6.24 17.59
CA PRO A 374 -13.07 6.72 18.96
C PRO A 374 -13.34 5.64 20.00
N GLU A 375 -13.92 4.49 19.65
CA GLU A 375 -14.15 3.39 20.60
C GLU A 375 -12.87 2.59 20.83
N LEU A 376 -12.14 2.32 19.74
CA LEU A 376 -10.90 1.54 19.76
C LEU A 376 -9.70 2.36 20.25
N TYR A 377 -9.64 3.64 19.89
CA TYR A 377 -8.57 4.58 20.22
C TYR A 377 -9.00 5.55 21.32
N GLY A 378 -8.10 5.96 22.22
CA GLY A 378 -8.47 6.83 23.34
C GLY A 378 -7.43 6.93 24.46
N ASP A 379 -7.85 7.53 25.57
CA ASP A 379 -6.97 7.91 26.69
C ASP A 379 -6.89 6.86 27.79
N THR A 380 -7.92 6.02 27.90
CA THR A 380 -8.03 5.01 28.95
C THR A 380 -8.60 3.72 28.36
N PRO A 381 -7.99 2.54 28.64
CA PRO A 381 -8.62 1.25 28.38
C PRO A 381 -10.00 1.16 29.03
N THR A 382 -10.95 0.49 28.38
CA THR A 382 -12.20 0.10 29.04
C THR A 382 -11.97 -1.14 29.91
N GLU A 383 -12.80 -1.34 30.94
CA GLU A 383 -12.70 -2.54 31.81
C GLU A 383 -12.84 -3.84 31.00
N GLU A 384 -13.66 -3.84 29.95
CA GLU A 384 -13.84 -4.98 29.05
C GLU A 384 -12.56 -5.32 28.27
N MET A 385 -11.81 -4.32 27.80
CA MET A 385 -10.52 -4.53 27.15
C MET A 385 -9.48 -5.08 28.14
N LEU A 386 -9.45 -4.54 29.36
CA LEU A 386 -8.56 -5.04 30.42
C LEU A 386 -8.87 -6.50 30.76
N GLU A 387 -10.15 -6.84 30.87
CA GLU A 387 -10.62 -8.21 31.10
C GLU A 387 -10.25 -9.17 29.96
N HIS A 388 -10.36 -8.72 28.70
CA HIS A 388 -9.91 -9.51 27.55
C HIS A 388 -8.40 -9.80 27.60
N CYS A 389 -7.57 -8.80 27.95
CA CYS A 389 -6.14 -9.01 28.14
C CYS A 389 -5.84 -9.99 29.28
N ARG A 390 -6.49 -9.83 30.44
CA ARG A 390 -6.36 -10.78 31.57
C ARG A 390 -6.63 -12.22 31.14
N ARG A 391 -7.69 -12.46 30.37
CA ARG A 391 -8.02 -13.79 29.84
C ARG A 391 -6.99 -14.31 28.84
N ALA A 392 -6.45 -13.44 27.99
CA ALA A 392 -5.40 -13.81 27.05
C ALA A 392 -4.12 -14.25 27.78
N ASP A 393 -3.72 -13.52 28.82
CA ASP A 393 -2.57 -13.84 29.67
C ASP A 393 -2.77 -15.16 30.44
N GLU A 394 -3.96 -15.38 31.01
CA GLU A 394 -4.31 -16.64 31.66
C GLU A 394 -4.22 -17.83 30.70
N LEU A 395 -4.68 -17.65 29.45
CA LEU A 395 -4.61 -18.68 28.42
C LEU A 395 -3.16 -18.97 28.00
N ALA A 396 -2.33 -17.93 27.85
CA ALA A 396 -0.92 -18.05 27.54
C ALA A 396 -0.17 -18.79 28.66
N ALA A 397 -0.37 -18.37 29.92
CA ALA A 397 0.22 -19.03 31.08
C ALA A 397 -0.24 -20.49 31.21
N ARG A 398 -1.51 -20.79 30.88
CA ARG A 398 -2.01 -22.17 30.83
C ARG A 398 -1.34 -22.98 29.74
N ARG A 399 -1.14 -22.41 28.54
CA ARG A 399 -0.40 -23.06 27.44
C ARG A 399 1.03 -23.35 27.83
N GLU A 400 1.73 -22.41 28.46
CA GLU A 400 3.10 -22.62 28.96
C GLU A 400 3.16 -23.72 30.02
N ARG A 401 2.22 -23.77 30.97
CA ARG A 401 2.14 -24.86 31.96
C ARG A 401 1.89 -26.23 31.31
N MET A 402 1.16 -26.28 30.21
CA MET A 402 0.91 -27.51 29.45
C MET A 402 2.07 -27.89 28.51
N ALA A 403 2.83 -26.91 28.03
CA ALA A 403 3.98 -27.09 27.14
C ALA A 403 5.30 -27.34 27.91
N ALA A 404 5.36 -26.94 29.18
CA ALA A 404 6.43 -27.35 30.08
C ALA A 404 6.49 -28.89 30.05
N PRO A 405 7.66 -29.50 29.77
CA PRO A 405 7.80 -30.94 29.82
C PRO A 405 7.24 -31.40 31.17
N MET A 406 6.37 -32.41 31.18
CA MET A 406 6.10 -33.14 32.42
C MET A 406 7.45 -33.68 32.87
N GLU A 407 8.18 -32.91 33.68
CA GLU A 407 9.40 -33.35 34.32
C GLU A 407 9.05 -34.69 34.96
N ALA A 408 9.73 -35.72 34.44
CA ALA A 408 9.40 -37.11 34.66
C ALA A 408 8.97 -37.31 36.10
N ALA A 409 7.69 -37.67 36.29
CA ALA A 409 7.21 -38.19 37.54
C ALA A 409 8.19 -39.30 37.93
N LYS A 410 9.09 -39.01 38.87
CA LYS A 410 10.14 -39.95 39.28
C LYS A 410 9.41 -41.23 39.64
N PRO A 411 9.75 -42.38 39.02
CA PRO A 411 9.07 -43.62 39.33
C PRO A 411 9.19 -43.82 40.83
N VAL A 412 8.04 -43.78 41.51
CA VAL A 412 7.96 -44.04 42.94
C VAL A 412 8.55 -45.43 43.13
N LYS A 413 9.75 -45.52 43.71
CA LYS A 413 10.33 -46.79 44.13
C LYS A 413 9.36 -47.40 45.13
N LYS A 414 8.50 -48.32 44.67
CA LYS A 414 7.75 -49.20 45.56
C LYS A 414 8.78 -49.97 46.36
N GLY A 415 8.95 -49.56 47.62
CA GLY A 415 9.66 -50.35 48.61
C GLY A 415 8.95 -51.68 48.76
N TRP A 416 9.61 -52.75 48.31
CA TRP A 416 9.23 -54.10 48.68
C TRP A 416 9.54 -54.26 50.17
N PHE A 417 8.50 -54.43 50.98
CA PHE A 417 8.63 -54.88 52.36
C PHE A 417 9.15 -56.32 52.39
N ARG A 418 9.89 -56.60 53.47
CA ARG A 418 10.53 -57.88 53.81
C ARG A 418 9.61 -59.09 53.81
#